data_AF-A0A6A6JDU0-F1
#
_entry.id   AF-A0A6A6JDU0-F1
#
_cell.length_a   1.000
_cell.length_b   1.000
_cell.length_c   1.000
_cell.angle_alpha   90.00
_cell.angle_beta   90.00
_cell.angle_gamma   90.00
#
_symmetry.space_group_name_H-M   'P 1'
#
loop_
_entity.id
_entity.type
_entity.pdbx_description
1 polymer ?
#
loop_
_entity_poly.entity_id
_entity_poly.type
_entity_poly.pdbx_seq_one_letter_code
_entity_poly.pdbx_strand_id
1 'polypeptide(L)'
;MALSSFVKQDLIAEGKISTKVRHKPVALFEVAEDLVTFLWKADEYEFLHSRIRLQLAFLIIILALAYSGYFLLVHLWYRKRTCNLEKYAPQLLLYEEPKRCFFCPVAYFLVLALADQAIEGCNSFTSLEATPTPLGTDTCWFKIKSSMLDVPILRSVDQKGVIHQDQIWKFNSISNMLIGLGQRAGYEENLTAYCFRRVFSNTIDKAVSQAQRRQLIGHCEDGTFQHYISRIVGADTQSLAQGCTPNQALIEEATSMKARRNLLAPMPPGSQLTKHQRVDITQTLSMSPQKKDKIQRRLRKNVYLKK
;
A
#
# COMPACT_ATOMS: atom_id res chain seq x y z
N MET A 1 -43.47 -5.76 -16.42
CA MET A 1 -43.79 -4.33 -16.17
C MET A 1 -44.25 -4.08 -14.73
N ALA A 2 -45.24 -4.81 -14.18
CA ALA A 2 -45.81 -4.59 -12.85
C ALA A 2 -44.83 -4.21 -11.71
N LEU A 3 -43.76 -4.99 -11.48
CA LEU A 3 -42.80 -4.72 -10.40
C LEU A 3 -42.12 -3.34 -10.48
N SER A 4 -41.88 -2.81 -11.69
CA SER A 4 -41.30 -1.47 -11.85
C SER A 4 -42.32 -0.35 -11.61
N SER A 5 -43.63 -0.60 -11.77
CA SER A 5 -44.65 0.37 -11.33
C SER A 5 -44.75 0.36 -9.81
N PHE A 6 -44.90 -0.82 -9.21
CA PHE A 6 -44.98 -0.99 -7.75
C PHE A 6 -43.84 -0.30 -6.99
N VAL A 7 -42.60 -0.45 -7.46
CA VAL A 7 -41.42 0.19 -6.85
C VAL A 7 -41.35 1.71 -7.10
N LYS A 8 -41.86 2.22 -8.23
CA LYS A 8 -41.73 3.64 -8.61
C LYS A 8 -42.96 4.50 -8.29
N GLN A 9 -44.12 3.88 -8.04
CA GLN A 9 -45.38 4.56 -7.81
C GLN A 9 -45.88 4.22 -6.41
N ASP A 10 -46.33 2.98 -6.19
CA ASP A 10 -47.03 2.58 -4.97
C ASP A 10 -46.16 2.76 -3.72
N LEU A 11 -44.94 2.21 -3.71
CA LEU A 11 -44.03 2.33 -2.56
C LEU A 11 -43.48 3.76 -2.35
N ILE A 12 -43.53 4.64 -3.37
CA ILE A 12 -43.15 6.06 -3.21
C ILE A 12 -44.34 6.85 -2.66
N ALA A 13 -45.55 6.61 -3.16
CA ALA A 13 -46.79 7.23 -2.68
C ALA A 13 -47.10 6.85 -1.22
N GLU A 14 -46.84 5.60 -0.84
CA GLU A 14 -46.94 5.12 0.55
C GLU A 14 -45.79 5.61 1.46
N GLY A 15 -44.82 6.37 0.94
CA GLY A 15 -43.65 6.85 1.70
C GLY A 15 -42.66 5.76 2.13
N LYS A 16 -42.86 4.50 1.68
CA LYS A 16 -42.07 3.32 2.08
C LYS A 16 -40.69 3.25 1.40
N ILE A 17 -40.47 4.00 0.32
CA ILE A 17 -39.11 4.28 -0.18
C ILE A 17 -38.85 5.79 -0.22
N SER A 18 -37.66 6.19 0.21
CA SER A 18 -37.18 7.55 0.07
C SER A 18 -36.04 7.62 -0.94
N THR A 19 -36.18 8.48 -1.94
CA THR A 19 -35.10 8.88 -2.86
C THR A 19 -34.23 10.00 -2.29
N LYS A 20 -34.53 10.51 -1.08
CA LYS A 20 -33.70 11.51 -0.41
C LYS A 20 -32.27 10.99 -0.30
N VAL A 21 -31.31 11.80 -0.75
CA VAL A 21 -29.89 11.50 -0.62
C VAL A 21 -29.57 11.42 0.86
N ARG A 22 -29.37 10.19 1.37
CA ARG A 22 -28.94 10.00 2.76
C ARG A 22 -27.61 10.73 2.96
N HIS A 23 -27.49 11.41 4.10
CA HIS A 23 -26.21 11.95 4.54
C HIS A 23 -25.17 10.82 4.53
N LYS A 24 -23.96 11.14 4.07
CA LYS A 24 -22.88 10.17 3.89
C LYS A 24 -21.77 10.57 4.85
N PRO A 25 -21.67 9.95 6.05
CA PRO A 25 -20.60 10.25 6.97
C PRO A 25 -19.21 10.07 6.33
N VAL A 26 -18.29 10.92 6.76
CA VAL A 26 -16.96 11.16 6.21
C VAL A 26 -16.03 11.15 7.42
N ALA A 27 -15.15 10.15 7.50
CA ALA A 27 -14.20 10.01 8.61
C ALA A 27 -12.88 10.68 8.21
N LEU A 28 -12.77 11.98 8.49
CA LEU A 28 -11.58 12.78 8.19
C LEU A 28 -10.31 12.19 8.84
N PHE A 29 -9.13 12.69 8.47
CA PHE A 29 -7.88 12.17 9.02
C PHE A 29 -7.85 12.26 10.56
N GLU A 30 -8.35 13.37 11.08
CA GLU A 30 -8.50 13.66 12.51
C GLU A 30 -9.42 12.63 13.20
N VAL A 31 -10.44 12.12 12.51
CA VAL A 31 -11.31 11.04 13.04
C VAL A 31 -10.52 9.74 13.14
N ALA A 32 -9.62 9.44 12.20
CA ALA A 32 -8.76 8.27 12.30
C ALA A 32 -7.77 8.40 13.46
N GLU A 33 -7.15 9.57 13.63
CA GLU A 33 -6.21 9.87 14.70
C GLU A 33 -6.88 9.81 16.09
N ASP A 34 -8.08 10.39 16.22
CA ASP A 34 -8.92 10.33 17.42
C ASP A 34 -9.32 8.88 17.77
N LEU A 35 -9.84 8.12 16.81
CA LEU A 35 -10.23 6.72 17.04
C LEU A 35 -9.06 5.83 17.47
N VAL A 36 -7.87 6.00 16.87
CA VAL A 36 -6.67 5.27 17.29
C VAL A 36 -6.19 5.74 18.66
N THR A 37 -6.30 7.03 18.96
CA THR A 37 -5.96 7.59 20.27
C THR A 37 -6.89 7.07 21.36
N PHE A 38 -8.21 7.08 21.12
CA PHE A 38 -9.23 6.51 21.98
C PHE A 38 -8.97 5.02 22.24
N LEU A 39 -8.77 4.23 21.18
CA LEU A 39 -8.52 2.78 21.22
C LEU A 39 -7.33 2.39 22.11
N TRP A 40 -6.35 3.28 22.30
CA TRP A 40 -5.18 3.06 23.15
C TRP A 40 -5.25 3.74 24.52
N LYS A 41 -5.88 4.91 24.65
CA LYS A 41 -5.87 5.72 25.88
C LYS A 41 -7.14 5.62 26.74
N ALA A 42 -8.28 5.31 26.14
CA ALA A 42 -9.60 5.45 26.79
C ALA A 42 -10.57 4.28 26.51
N ASP A 43 -10.29 3.41 25.54
CA ASP A 43 -11.16 2.28 25.24
C ASP A 43 -11.02 1.16 26.30
N GLU A 44 -11.92 1.19 27.28
CA GLU A 44 -12.09 0.18 28.33
C GLU A 44 -12.57 -1.18 27.79
N TYR A 45 -12.90 -1.29 26.49
CA TYR A 45 -13.37 -2.53 25.91
C TYR A 45 -12.32 -3.66 25.99
N GLU A 46 -12.69 -4.73 26.68
CA GLU A 46 -11.91 -5.95 26.78
C GLU A 46 -12.03 -6.78 25.49
N PHE A 47 -10.92 -6.88 24.76
CA PHE A 47 -10.82 -7.69 23.54
C PHE A 47 -10.46 -9.13 23.91
N LEU A 48 -11.14 -10.11 23.30
CA LEU A 48 -10.86 -11.56 23.48
C LEU A 48 -9.37 -11.95 23.27
N HIS A 49 -8.62 -11.15 22.51
CA HIS A 49 -7.17 -11.29 22.38
C HIS A 49 -6.54 -9.91 22.09
N SER A 50 -5.38 -9.62 22.69
CA SER A 50 -4.66 -8.34 22.55
C SER A 50 -4.42 -7.92 21.08
N ARG A 51 -4.06 -8.90 20.23
CA ARG A 51 -3.94 -8.77 18.76
C ARG A 51 -5.15 -8.09 18.10
N ILE A 52 -6.38 -8.24 18.60
CA ILE A 52 -7.56 -7.61 17.98
C ILE A 52 -7.45 -6.08 18.03
N ARG A 53 -7.03 -5.51 19.17
CA ARG A 53 -6.80 -4.07 19.35
C ARG A 53 -5.73 -3.56 18.38
N LEU A 54 -4.60 -4.27 18.31
CA LEU A 54 -3.49 -3.97 17.39
C LEU A 54 -3.91 -4.03 15.90
N GLN A 55 -4.64 -5.07 15.51
CA GLN A 55 -5.16 -5.21 14.14
C GLN A 55 -6.20 -4.15 13.78
N LEU A 56 -7.03 -3.73 14.73
CA LEU A 56 -8.05 -2.70 14.52
C LEU A 56 -7.41 -1.33 14.33
N ALA A 57 -6.42 -0.97 15.15
CA ALA A 57 -5.63 0.24 15.00
C ALA A 57 -4.90 0.27 13.63
N PHE A 58 -4.19 -0.82 13.29
CA PHE A 58 -3.53 -0.95 11.99
C PHE A 58 -4.51 -0.81 10.82
N LEU A 59 -5.69 -1.44 10.91
CA LEU A 59 -6.72 -1.32 9.89
C LEU A 59 -7.19 0.13 9.73
N ILE A 60 -7.44 0.88 10.81
CA ILE A 60 -7.88 2.28 10.74
C ILE A 60 -6.81 3.15 10.07
N ILE A 61 -5.53 2.97 10.43
CA ILE A 61 -4.40 3.69 9.83
C ILE A 61 -4.31 3.40 8.31
N ILE A 62 -4.40 2.13 7.90
CA ILE A 62 -4.37 1.75 6.48
C ILE A 62 -5.60 2.29 5.72
N LEU A 63 -6.78 2.27 6.34
CA LEU A 63 -7.99 2.86 5.74
C LEU A 63 -7.86 4.39 5.58
N ALA A 64 -7.19 5.09 6.50
CA ALA A 64 -6.95 6.53 6.39
C ALA A 64 -5.89 6.89 5.34
N LEU A 65 -4.73 6.24 5.38
CA LEU A 65 -3.53 6.60 4.59
C LEU A 65 -3.48 5.99 3.18
N ALA A 66 -4.18 4.89 2.96
CA ALA A 66 -3.98 4.04 1.78
C ALA A 66 -5.28 3.50 1.17
N TYR A 67 -6.46 3.89 1.70
CA TYR A 67 -7.83 3.33 1.58
C TYR A 67 -8.18 2.27 0.50
N SER A 68 -7.59 2.34 -0.69
CA SER A 68 -7.50 1.19 -1.61
C SER A 68 -7.45 -0.12 -0.81
N GLY A 69 -8.17 -1.15 -1.24
CA GLY A 69 -8.39 -2.36 -0.43
C GLY A 69 -7.15 -3.25 -0.18
N TYR A 70 -5.95 -2.69 -0.38
CA TYR A 70 -4.59 -3.23 -0.37
C TYR A 70 -3.62 -2.01 -0.20
N PHE A 71 -2.36 -2.10 0.17
CA PHE A 71 -1.46 -3.24 0.40
C PHE A 71 -0.62 -2.97 1.65
N LEU A 72 -0.27 -4.05 2.35
CA LEU A 72 1.15 -4.34 2.54
C LEU A 72 1.51 -5.49 1.58
N LEU A 73 2.78 -5.88 1.43
CA LEU A 73 3.25 -6.82 0.40
C LEU A 73 2.81 -8.29 0.69
N VAL A 74 1.50 -8.52 0.65
CA VAL A 74 0.79 -9.78 0.90
C VAL A 74 -0.10 -10.06 -0.31
N HIS A 75 0.03 -11.25 -0.88
CA HIS A 75 -0.86 -11.72 -1.93
C HIS A 75 -2.26 -11.96 -1.34
N LEU A 76 -3.29 -11.30 -1.89
CA LEU A 76 -4.69 -11.49 -1.45
C LEU A 76 -5.57 -11.93 -2.61
N TRP A 77 -6.18 -13.10 -2.43
CA TRP A 77 -6.95 -13.83 -3.45
C TRP A 77 -8.35 -13.24 -3.72
N TYR A 78 -8.96 -12.54 -2.76
CA TYR A 78 -10.37 -12.15 -2.81
C TYR A 78 -10.59 -10.65 -3.05
N ARG A 79 -10.63 -10.24 -4.33
CA ARG A 79 -10.94 -8.85 -4.74
C ARG A 79 -12.37 -8.70 -5.25
N LYS A 80 -13.16 -7.84 -4.60
CA LYS A 80 -14.54 -7.53 -5.03
C LYS A 80 -14.52 -6.95 -6.46
N ARG A 81 -15.20 -7.63 -7.39
CA ARG A 81 -15.24 -7.41 -8.86
C ARG A 81 -14.03 -7.86 -9.70
N THR A 82 -12.93 -8.34 -9.11
CA THR A 82 -11.76 -8.83 -9.86
C THR A 82 -11.10 -10.04 -9.17
N CYS A 83 -11.93 -11.04 -8.83
CA CYS A 83 -11.45 -12.34 -8.35
C CYS A 83 -10.56 -12.99 -9.43
N ASN A 84 -9.44 -13.60 -9.02
CA ASN A 84 -8.51 -14.35 -9.88
C ASN A 84 -7.95 -13.59 -11.11
N LEU A 85 -7.88 -12.26 -11.08
CA LEU A 85 -7.25 -11.45 -12.13
C LEU A 85 -5.87 -10.96 -11.67
N GLU A 86 -4.81 -11.53 -12.25
CA GLU A 86 -3.41 -11.09 -12.11
C GLU A 86 -3.12 -9.73 -12.81
N LYS A 87 -4.09 -8.80 -12.83
CA LYS A 87 -3.81 -7.42 -13.26
C LYS A 87 -2.87 -6.78 -12.25
N TYR A 88 -1.70 -6.36 -12.73
CA TYR A 88 -0.64 -5.65 -11.99
C TYR A 88 -1.21 -4.69 -10.95
N ALA A 89 -1.16 -5.11 -9.69
CA ALA A 89 -1.73 -4.33 -8.61
C ALA A 89 -0.73 -3.25 -8.15
N PRO A 90 -1.21 -2.00 -7.92
CA PRO A 90 -0.36 -0.91 -7.50
C PRO A 90 0.27 -1.18 -6.13
N GLN A 91 1.53 -0.79 -5.96
CA GLN A 91 2.27 -0.83 -4.72
C GLN A 91 2.33 0.60 -4.16
N LEU A 92 1.80 0.77 -2.95
CA LEU A 92 1.97 2.00 -2.19
C LEU A 92 3.27 1.93 -1.40
N LEU A 93 4.03 3.02 -1.39
CA LEU A 93 5.12 3.19 -0.45
C LEU A 93 4.54 3.77 0.85
N LEU A 94 4.67 3.02 1.94
CA LEU A 94 4.44 3.50 3.29
C LEU A 94 5.79 3.56 3.98
N TYR A 95 6.05 4.65 4.69
CA TYR A 95 7.32 4.91 5.37
C TYR A 95 7.08 5.25 6.84
N GLU A 96 8.15 5.23 7.64
CA GLU A 96 8.06 5.43 9.07
C GLU A 96 7.68 6.88 9.44
N GLU A 97 6.77 7.03 10.42
CA GLU A 97 6.37 8.31 11.00
C GLU A 97 6.93 8.44 12.43
N PRO A 98 8.24 8.75 12.61
CA PRO A 98 8.86 8.76 13.93
C PRO A 98 8.23 9.79 14.88
N LYS A 99 7.70 10.91 14.33
CA LYS A 99 6.99 11.94 15.10
C LYS A 99 5.60 11.51 15.59
N ARG A 100 5.00 10.48 14.96
CA ARG A 100 3.65 9.97 15.26
C ARG A 100 3.66 8.45 15.26
N CYS A 101 4.54 7.84 16.07
CA CYS A 101 4.72 6.40 16.13
C CYS A 101 3.40 5.64 16.40
N PHE A 102 2.51 6.21 17.22
CA PHE A 102 1.17 5.65 17.50
C PHE A 102 0.23 5.59 16.27
N PHE A 103 0.56 6.29 15.19
CA PHE A 103 -0.14 6.29 13.90
C PHE A 103 0.76 5.81 12.73
N CYS A 104 1.95 5.29 13.02
CA CYS A 104 2.92 4.88 12.01
C CYS A 104 2.54 3.50 11.40
N PRO A 105 2.12 3.41 10.12
CA PRO A 105 1.69 2.14 9.54
C PRO A 105 2.80 1.08 9.54
N VAL A 106 4.05 1.50 9.38
CA VAL A 106 5.23 0.62 9.40
C VAL A 106 5.43 0.00 10.79
N ALA A 107 5.27 0.77 11.87
CA ALA A 107 5.43 0.27 13.23
C ALA A 107 4.42 -0.85 13.54
N TYR A 108 3.12 -0.64 13.26
CA TYR A 108 2.10 -1.66 13.45
C TYR A 108 2.36 -2.92 12.61
N PHE A 109 2.78 -2.76 11.36
CA PHE A 109 3.15 -3.90 10.53
C PHE A 109 4.33 -4.68 11.13
N LEU A 110 5.40 -4.00 11.53
CA LEU A 110 6.57 -4.64 12.11
C LEU A 110 6.21 -5.38 13.41
N VAL A 111 5.37 -4.81 14.29
CA VAL A 111 4.89 -5.53 15.49
C VAL A 111 4.10 -6.79 15.11
N LEU A 112 3.19 -6.71 14.13
CA LEU A 112 2.42 -7.88 13.66
C LEU A 112 3.34 -8.95 13.02
N ALA A 113 4.28 -8.53 12.19
CA ALA A 113 5.22 -9.41 11.50
C ALA A 113 6.21 -10.08 12.46
N LEU A 114 6.70 -9.36 13.48
CA LEU A 114 7.59 -9.90 14.50
C LEU A 114 6.84 -10.85 15.46
N ALA A 115 5.61 -10.51 15.85
CA ALA A 115 4.75 -11.40 16.64
C ALA A 115 4.44 -12.71 15.91
N ASP A 116 4.33 -12.67 14.57
CA ASP A 116 4.16 -13.84 13.71
C ASP A 116 5.50 -14.49 13.28
N GLN A 117 6.63 -13.97 13.75
CA GLN A 117 7.99 -14.34 13.33
C GLN A 117 8.16 -14.41 11.80
N ALA A 118 7.48 -13.54 11.06
CA ALA A 118 7.32 -13.64 9.62
C ALA A 118 8.57 -13.27 8.82
N ILE A 119 9.52 -12.57 9.43
CA ILE A 119 10.72 -12.07 8.76
C ILE A 119 11.84 -13.13 8.80
N GLU A 120 12.50 -13.35 7.68
CA GLU A 120 13.65 -14.26 7.57
C GLU A 120 14.86 -13.64 8.29
N GLY A 121 15.54 -14.40 9.15
CA GLY A 121 16.71 -13.96 9.91
C GLY A 121 16.46 -12.99 11.06
N CYS A 122 15.25 -12.43 11.22
CA CYS A 122 14.94 -11.42 12.23
C CYS A 122 13.76 -11.83 13.12
N ASN A 123 13.91 -11.66 14.44
CA ASN A 123 12.91 -12.03 15.45
C ASN A 123 12.53 -10.88 16.41
N SER A 124 13.21 -9.74 16.29
CA SER A 124 13.10 -8.58 17.18
C SER A 124 13.46 -7.29 16.44
N PHE A 125 13.04 -6.13 16.97
CA PHE A 125 13.46 -4.83 16.44
C PHE A 125 14.99 -4.68 16.43
N THR A 126 15.67 -5.08 17.51
CA THR A 126 17.14 -5.06 17.59
C THR A 126 17.80 -5.91 16.49
N SER A 127 17.22 -7.05 16.10
CA SER A 127 17.74 -7.84 14.97
C SER A 127 17.55 -7.16 13.60
N LEU A 128 16.48 -6.38 13.43
CA LEU A 128 16.26 -5.59 12.22
C LEU A 128 17.25 -4.42 12.14
N GLU A 129 17.42 -3.66 13.23
CA GLU A 129 18.34 -2.52 13.32
C GLU A 129 19.81 -2.94 13.20
N ALA A 130 20.20 -4.08 13.76
CA ALA A 130 21.56 -4.62 13.68
C ALA A 130 21.90 -5.26 12.33
N THR A 131 20.93 -5.40 11.41
CA THR A 131 21.18 -5.99 10.09
C THR A 131 21.97 -4.99 9.22
N PRO A 132 23.22 -5.29 8.82
CA PRO A 132 24.02 -4.36 8.04
C PRO A 132 23.48 -4.20 6.62
N THR A 133 23.44 -2.96 6.13
CA THR A 133 23.12 -2.68 4.73
C THR A 133 24.15 -3.35 3.80
N PRO A 134 23.73 -4.06 2.74
CA PRO A 134 24.66 -4.70 1.81
C PRO A 134 25.62 -3.69 1.14
N LEU A 135 26.89 -4.06 1.04
CA LEU A 135 27.93 -3.22 0.44
C LEU A 135 27.57 -2.80 -1.00
N GLY A 136 27.68 -1.50 -1.27
CA GLY A 136 27.35 -0.92 -2.58
C GLY A 136 25.89 -0.53 -2.76
N THR A 137 25.05 -0.68 -1.74
CA THR A 137 23.65 -0.22 -1.75
C THR A 137 23.33 0.51 -0.46
N ASP A 138 22.41 1.48 -0.53
CA ASP A 138 21.90 2.20 0.63
C ASP A 138 20.57 1.59 1.16
N THR A 139 20.16 0.41 0.67
CA THR A 139 18.91 -0.27 1.03
C THR A 139 19.14 -1.70 1.51
N CYS A 140 18.52 -2.05 2.65
CA CYS A 140 18.44 -3.42 3.14
C CYS A 140 17.09 -4.04 2.74
N TRP A 141 17.09 -5.31 2.38
CA TRP A 141 15.89 -6.04 1.93
C TRP A 141 15.61 -7.23 2.84
N PHE A 142 14.57 -7.11 3.66
CA PHE A 142 14.07 -8.20 4.48
C PHE A 142 13.11 -9.08 3.66
N LYS A 143 13.29 -10.40 3.76
CA LYS A 143 12.40 -11.40 3.14
C LYS A 143 11.36 -11.86 4.14
N ILE A 144 10.16 -12.13 3.64
CA ILE A 144 9.14 -12.86 4.40
C ILE A 144 9.37 -14.36 4.21
N LYS A 145 9.30 -15.13 5.30
CA LYS A 145 9.44 -16.60 5.28
C LYS A 145 8.40 -17.22 4.33
N SER A 146 8.80 -18.23 3.58
CA SER A 146 7.90 -18.94 2.64
C SER A 146 6.63 -19.49 3.32
N SER A 147 6.74 -19.97 4.56
CA SER A 147 5.61 -20.45 5.37
C SER A 147 4.58 -19.39 5.75
N MET A 148 4.87 -18.10 5.50
CA MET A 148 4.05 -16.96 5.92
C MET A 148 3.43 -16.19 4.75
N LEU A 149 3.66 -16.64 3.50
CA LEU A 149 3.16 -15.96 2.31
C LEU A 149 1.64 -16.01 2.17
N ASP A 150 1.02 -17.11 2.62
CA ASP A 150 -0.44 -17.32 2.62
C ASP A 150 -1.10 -16.97 3.97
N VAL A 151 -0.33 -16.52 4.96
CA VAL A 151 -0.84 -16.14 6.28
C VAL A 151 -1.36 -14.70 6.25
N PRO A 152 -2.65 -14.43 6.53
CA PRO A 152 -3.17 -13.06 6.54
C PRO A 152 -2.54 -12.22 7.66
N ILE A 153 -2.28 -10.93 7.42
CA ILE A 153 -1.88 -10.01 8.50
C ILE A 153 -3.03 -9.83 9.51
N LEU A 154 -4.23 -9.54 8.98
CA LEU A 154 -5.46 -9.38 9.75
C LEU A 154 -6.15 -10.74 9.90
N ARG A 155 -5.82 -11.46 10.96
CA ARG A 155 -6.32 -12.81 11.25
C ARG A 155 -7.59 -12.77 12.09
N SER A 156 -8.51 -13.69 11.84
CA SER A 156 -9.68 -13.86 12.71
C SER A 156 -9.28 -14.48 14.04
N VAL A 157 -9.96 -14.04 15.11
CA VAL A 157 -9.87 -14.63 16.44
C VAL A 157 -11.20 -15.31 16.73
N ASP A 158 -11.17 -16.51 17.33
CA ASP A 158 -12.37 -17.26 17.69
C ASP A 158 -13.04 -16.72 18.98
N GLN A 159 -14.16 -17.31 19.37
CA GLN A 159 -14.89 -16.93 20.59
C GLN A 159 -14.15 -17.25 21.90
N LYS A 160 -13.06 -18.03 21.84
CA LYS A 160 -12.21 -18.42 22.97
C LYS A 160 -10.92 -17.57 23.04
N GLY A 161 -10.75 -16.59 22.15
CA GLY A 161 -9.54 -15.77 22.07
C GLY A 161 -8.39 -16.39 21.27
N VAL A 162 -8.59 -17.52 20.61
CA VAL A 162 -7.55 -18.19 19.81
C VAL A 162 -7.44 -17.55 18.43
N ILE A 163 -6.22 -17.16 18.04
CA ILE A 163 -5.96 -16.62 16.69
C ILE A 163 -5.89 -17.77 15.68
N HIS A 164 -6.71 -17.73 14.63
CA HIS A 164 -6.61 -18.67 13.52
C HIS A 164 -5.30 -18.48 12.73
N GLN A 165 -4.73 -19.57 12.20
CA GLN A 165 -3.46 -19.52 11.46
C GLN A 165 -3.64 -18.93 10.05
N ASP A 166 -4.68 -19.36 9.34
CA ASP A 166 -4.94 -19.14 7.92
C ASP A 166 -6.17 -18.24 7.65
N GLN A 167 -7.11 -18.16 8.59
CA GLN A 167 -8.38 -17.46 8.40
C GLN A 167 -8.24 -15.94 8.52
N ILE A 168 -8.60 -15.23 7.46
CA ILE A 168 -8.66 -13.76 7.41
C ILE A 168 -9.82 -13.21 8.24
N TRP A 169 -9.65 -12.02 8.82
CA TRP A 169 -10.69 -11.33 9.57
C TRP A 169 -11.89 -11.00 8.66
N LYS A 170 -13.04 -11.61 8.96
CA LYS A 170 -14.27 -11.52 8.14
C LYS A 170 -14.83 -10.10 8.10
N PHE A 171 -15.34 -9.70 6.93
CA PHE A 171 -15.90 -8.35 6.69
C PHE A 171 -16.97 -7.93 7.71
N ASN A 172 -17.93 -8.82 8.04
CA ASN A 172 -18.98 -8.50 9.01
C ASN A 172 -18.39 -8.24 10.41
N SER A 173 -17.39 -9.02 10.82
CA SER A 173 -16.68 -8.82 12.08
C SER A 173 -15.96 -7.47 12.09
N ILE A 174 -15.19 -7.15 11.04
CA ILE A 174 -14.55 -5.83 10.88
C ILE A 174 -15.59 -4.69 10.94
N SER A 175 -16.71 -4.83 10.23
CA SER A 175 -17.76 -3.81 10.21
C SER A 175 -18.36 -3.58 11.59
N ASN A 176 -18.65 -4.64 12.34
CA ASN A 176 -19.18 -4.54 13.70
C ASN A 176 -18.16 -3.92 14.67
N MET A 177 -16.86 -4.22 14.50
CA MET A 177 -15.79 -3.66 15.33
C MET A 177 -15.57 -2.17 15.07
N LEU A 178 -15.64 -1.73 13.80
CA LEU A 178 -15.58 -0.30 13.46
C LEU A 178 -16.81 0.45 14.01
N ILE A 179 -18.02 -0.08 13.81
CA ILE A 179 -19.25 0.52 14.33
C ILE A 179 -19.19 0.63 15.85
N GLY A 180 -18.86 -0.46 16.55
CA GLY A 180 -18.77 -0.48 18.01
C GLY A 180 -17.67 0.44 18.54
N LEU A 181 -16.53 0.56 17.85
CA LEU A 181 -15.48 1.52 18.24
C LEU A 181 -15.97 2.97 18.10
N GLY A 182 -16.60 3.31 16.97
CA GLY A 182 -17.16 4.64 16.75
C GLY A 182 -18.19 5.02 17.82
N GLN A 183 -19.10 4.08 18.15
CA GLN A 183 -20.09 4.27 19.21
C GLN A 183 -19.45 4.48 20.60
N ARG A 184 -18.43 3.70 20.96
CA ARG A 184 -17.70 3.87 22.24
C ARG A 184 -16.90 5.17 22.30
N ALA A 185 -16.38 5.64 21.17
CA ALA A 185 -15.73 6.94 21.03
C ALA A 185 -16.72 8.11 20.91
N GLY A 186 -18.04 7.88 21.02
CA GLY A 186 -19.06 8.93 21.04
C GLY A 186 -19.54 9.43 19.67
N TYR A 187 -19.17 8.77 18.57
CA TYR A 187 -19.66 9.12 17.23
C TYR A 187 -21.11 8.63 17.03
N GLU A 188 -22.02 9.57 16.74
CA GLU A 188 -23.44 9.31 16.45
C GLU A 188 -23.62 8.45 15.17
N GLU A 189 -22.87 8.77 14.12
CA GLU A 189 -22.95 8.11 12.82
C GLU A 189 -22.11 6.82 12.80
N ASN A 190 -22.65 5.75 12.21
CA ASN A 190 -21.98 4.46 12.13
C ASN A 190 -20.65 4.56 11.37
N LEU A 191 -19.54 4.39 12.09
CA LEU A 191 -18.21 4.30 11.49
C LEU A 191 -18.10 3.04 10.63
N THR A 192 -17.94 3.23 9.32
CA THR A 192 -17.69 2.14 8.36
C THR A 192 -16.41 2.41 7.59
N ALA A 193 -15.81 1.36 7.03
CA ALA A 193 -14.70 1.51 6.08
C ALA A 193 -15.04 2.54 4.98
N TYR A 194 -16.28 2.54 4.47
CA TYR A 194 -16.68 3.47 3.41
C TYR A 194 -16.65 4.96 3.84
N CYS A 195 -16.69 5.28 5.13
CA CYS A 195 -16.49 6.65 5.62
C CYS A 195 -15.08 7.15 5.27
N PHE A 196 -14.05 6.35 5.53
CA PHE A 196 -12.66 6.62 5.13
C PHE A 196 -12.51 6.65 3.59
N ARG A 197 -13.25 5.81 2.84
CA ARG A 197 -13.22 5.81 1.35
C ARG A 197 -13.46 7.17 0.74
N ARG A 198 -14.51 7.82 1.23
CA ARG A 198 -15.00 9.10 0.70
C ARG A 198 -13.95 10.17 0.93
N VAL A 199 -13.37 10.19 2.13
CA VAL A 199 -12.33 11.12 2.56
C VAL A 199 -11.10 10.95 1.67
N PHE A 200 -10.49 9.76 1.68
CA PHE A 200 -9.30 9.45 0.90
C PHE A 200 -9.48 9.80 -0.58
N SER A 201 -10.61 9.37 -1.18
CA SER A 201 -10.97 9.70 -2.57
C SER A 201 -11.01 11.21 -2.82
N ASN A 202 -11.61 12.00 -1.93
CA ASN A 202 -11.76 13.44 -2.09
C ASN A 202 -10.44 14.19 -1.83
N THR A 203 -9.59 13.68 -0.95
CA THR A 203 -8.27 14.25 -0.66
C THR A 203 -7.33 14.05 -1.86
N ILE A 204 -7.24 12.83 -2.41
CA ILE A 204 -6.35 12.57 -3.55
C ILE A 204 -6.84 13.19 -4.86
N ASP A 205 -8.14 13.33 -5.10
CA ASP A 205 -8.69 13.90 -6.36
C ASP A 205 -8.23 15.35 -6.62
N LYS A 206 -7.86 16.07 -5.57
CA LYS A 206 -7.28 17.42 -5.66
C LYS A 206 -5.77 17.44 -5.94
N ALA A 207 -5.08 16.32 -5.73
CA ALA A 207 -3.62 16.26 -5.64
C ALA A 207 -2.95 15.34 -6.67
N VAL A 208 -3.68 14.40 -7.28
CA VAL A 208 -3.13 13.42 -8.24
C VAL A 208 -3.88 13.42 -9.57
N SER A 209 -3.22 12.95 -10.63
CA SER A 209 -3.86 12.82 -11.94
C SER A 209 -5.06 11.86 -11.91
N GLN A 210 -6.02 12.02 -12.84
CA GLN A 210 -7.18 11.14 -12.94
C GLN A 210 -6.79 9.64 -13.06
N ALA A 211 -5.68 9.35 -13.76
CA ALA A 211 -5.18 7.99 -13.93
C ALA A 211 -4.60 7.42 -12.62
N GLN A 212 -3.80 8.20 -11.88
CA GLN A 212 -3.33 7.84 -10.53
C GLN A 212 -4.51 7.68 -9.55
N ARG A 213 -5.52 8.56 -9.59
CA ARG A 213 -6.71 8.41 -8.74
C ARG A 213 -7.47 7.11 -9.04
N ARG A 214 -7.62 6.74 -10.32
CA ARG A 214 -8.25 5.46 -10.69
C ARG A 214 -7.44 4.28 -10.18
N GLN A 215 -6.11 4.32 -10.32
CA GLN A 215 -5.19 3.33 -9.76
C GLN A 215 -5.37 3.21 -8.23
N LEU A 216 -5.39 4.35 -7.52
CA LEU A 216 -5.52 4.45 -6.06
C LEU A 216 -6.90 4.05 -5.49
N ILE A 217 -7.99 4.29 -6.20
CA ILE A 217 -9.33 3.89 -5.73
C ILE A 217 -9.72 2.48 -6.25
N GLY A 218 -8.90 1.91 -7.14
CA GLY A 218 -9.17 0.64 -7.81
C GLY A 218 -10.36 0.72 -8.77
N HIS A 219 -10.50 1.84 -9.49
CA HIS A 219 -11.48 1.99 -10.56
C HIS A 219 -10.93 1.44 -11.88
N CYS A 220 -11.77 0.75 -12.64
CA CYS A 220 -11.40 0.24 -13.96
C CYS A 220 -11.27 1.38 -14.99
N GLU A 221 -10.35 1.19 -15.93
CA GLU A 221 -10.15 2.02 -17.11
C GLU A 221 -9.64 1.13 -18.24
N ASP A 222 -10.11 1.39 -19.46
CA ASP A 222 -9.81 0.60 -20.67
C ASP A 222 -8.77 1.28 -21.58
N GLY A 223 -8.10 2.33 -21.07
CA GLY A 223 -7.13 3.14 -21.81
C GLY A 223 -5.69 2.64 -21.71
N THR A 224 -4.97 2.65 -22.84
CA THR A 224 -3.59 2.16 -23.00
C THR A 224 -2.59 2.76 -22.00
N PHE A 225 -2.81 4.00 -21.55
CA PHE A 225 -1.91 4.71 -20.64
C PHE A 225 -1.69 4.00 -19.30
N GLN A 226 -2.69 3.26 -18.80
CA GLN A 226 -2.58 2.49 -17.55
C GLN A 226 -1.46 1.43 -17.58
N HIS A 227 -1.03 0.97 -18.77
CA HIS A 227 0.10 0.04 -18.91
C HIS A 227 1.48 0.69 -18.77
N TYR A 228 1.58 2.03 -18.87
CA TYR A 228 2.82 2.78 -18.69
C TYR A 228 3.03 3.28 -17.26
N ILE A 229 1.98 3.27 -16.43
CA ILE A 229 2.08 3.72 -15.04
C ILE A 229 2.88 2.68 -14.25
N SER A 230 3.88 3.16 -13.49
CA SER A 230 4.69 2.30 -12.63
C SER A 230 3.82 1.50 -11.67
N ARG A 231 4.29 0.29 -11.33
CA ARG A 231 3.65 -0.52 -10.28
C ARG A 231 3.69 0.22 -8.95
N ILE A 232 4.79 0.92 -8.63
CA ILE A 232 4.86 1.78 -7.45
C ILE A 232 4.13 3.07 -7.77
N VAL A 233 3.15 3.45 -6.94
CA VAL A 233 2.36 4.67 -7.16
C VAL A 233 3.25 5.89 -6.98
N GLY A 234 3.37 6.70 -8.04
CA GLY A 234 4.14 7.95 -8.03
C GLY A 234 3.44 9.12 -7.30
N ALA A 235 2.82 8.86 -6.14
CA ALA A 235 2.18 9.86 -5.30
C ALA A 235 2.25 9.45 -3.83
N ASP A 236 2.67 10.36 -2.96
CA ASP A 236 2.75 10.16 -1.52
C ASP A 236 1.35 10.25 -0.88
N THR A 237 0.61 9.13 -0.87
CA THR A 237 -0.72 9.11 -0.26
C THR A 237 -0.69 9.28 1.26
N GLN A 238 0.45 8.97 1.90
CA GLN A 238 0.62 9.06 3.34
C GLN A 238 0.64 10.54 3.77
N SER A 239 1.52 11.36 3.19
CA SER A 239 1.51 12.82 3.44
C SER A 239 0.20 13.46 2.98
N LEU A 240 -0.32 13.10 1.80
CA LEU A 240 -1.55 13.69 1.26
C LEU A 240 -2.77 13.44 2.16
N ALA A 241 -2.92 12.22 2.69
CA ALA A 241 -4.02 11.89 3.60
C ALA A 241 -3.95 12.70 4.91
N GLN A 242 -2.74 13.01 5.38
CA GLN A 242 -2.47 13.82 6.58
C GLN A 242 -2.52 15.34 6.33
N GLY A 243 -2.78 15.79 5.09
CA GLY A 243 -2.70 17.22 4.72
C GLY A 243 -1.27 17.79 4.75
N CYS A 244 -0.25 16.94 4.75
CA CYS A 244 1.17 17.32 4.80
C CYS A 244 1.77 17.44 3.39
N THR A 245 2.89 18.16 3.28
CA THR A 245 3.65 18.28 2.02
C THR A 245 4.22 16.92 1.59
N PRO A 246 3.92 16.42 0.37
CA PRO A 246 4.45 15.16 -0.15
C PRO A 246 5.98 15.05 -0.11
N ASN A 247 6.49 13.90 0.34
CA ASN A 247 7.91 13.56 0.20
C ASN A 247 8.21 13.05 -1.22
N GLN A 248 8.12 13.96 -2.18
CA GLN A 248 8.24 13.64 -3.60
C GLN A 248 9.60 13.00 -3.95
N ALA A 249 10.68 13.41 -3.29
CA ALA A 249 12.02 12.86 -3.49
C ALA A 249 12.09 11.36 -3.13
N LEU A 250 11.46 10.95 -2.02
CA LEU A 250 11.39 9.54 -1.61
C LEU A 250 10.57 8.70 -2.60
N ILE A 251 9.45 9.24 -3.09
CA ILE A 251 8.61 8.58 -4.10
C ILE A 251 9.36 8.44 -5.44
N GLU A 252 10.06 9.48 -5.88
CA GLU A 252 10.88 9.45 -7.10
C GLU A 252 12.06 8.48 -6.98
N GLU A 253 12.73 8.43 -5.82
CA GLU A 253 13.78 7.44 -5.56
C GLU A 253 13.22 6.01 -5.60
N ALA A 254 12.13 5.74 -4.88
CA ALA A 254 11.52 4.41 -4.82
C ALA A 254 10.93 3.93 -6.16
N THR A 255 10.40 4.84 -6.97
CA THR A 255 9.91 4.53 -8.33
C THR A 255 11.04 4.42 -9.37
N SER A 256 12.21 5.00 -9.08
CA SER A 256 13.37 5.01 -9.98
C SER A 256 14.14 3.69 -9.99
N MET A 257 14.75 3.37 -11.13
CA MET A 257 15.74 2.29 -11.23
C MET A 257 16.95 2.50 -10.31
N LYS A 258 17.19 3.74 -9.82
CA LYS A 258 18.26 4.07 -8.86
C LYS A 258 18.14 3.24 -7.57
N ALA A 259 16.93 3.03 -7.04
CA ALA A 259 16.72 2.31 -5.77
C ALA A 259 17.23 0.86 -5.75
N ARG A 260 17.46 0.25 -6.92
CA ARG A 260 18.00 -1.12 -7.06
C ARG A 260 19.43 -1.15 -7.62
N ARG A 261 20.10 0.00 -7.72
CA ARG A 261 21.47 0.09 -8.23
C ARG A 261 22.46 -0.35 -7.15
N ASN A 262 23.14 -1.47 -7.39
CA ASN A 262 24.36 -1.81 -6.66
C ASN A 262 25.56 -1.09 -7.31
N LEU A 263 26.22 -0.20 -6.56
CA LEU A 263 27.39 0.58 -6.96
C LEU A 263 28.67 -0.27 -7.10
N LEU A 264 28.70 -1.46 -6.49
CA LEU A 264 29.78 -2.45 -6.60
C LEU A 264 29.47 -3.55 -7.62
N ALA A 265 28.35 -3.47 -8.35
CA ALA A 265 28.08 -4.37 -9.47
C ALA A 265 29.21 -4.26 -10.52
N PRO A 266 29.68 -5.37 -11.12
CA PRO A 266 30.76 -5.35 -12.10
C PRO A 266 30.49 -4.36 -13.24
N MET A 267 31.29 -3.30 -13.29
CA MET A 267 31.17 -2.24 -14.28
C MET A 267 32.17 -2.47 -15.43
N PRO A 268 31.73 -2.42 -16.71
CA PRO A 268 32.63 -2.50 -17.85
C PRO A 268 33.70 -1.39 -17.82
N PRO A 269 34.92 -1.65 -18.32
CA PRO A 269 35.92 -0.60 -18.51
C PRO A 269 35.35 0.59 -19.28
N GLY A 270 35.48 1.80 -18.71
CA GLY A 270 34.97 3.04 -19.31
C GLY A 270 33.49 3.38 -19.04
N SER A 271 32.76 2.62 -18.22
CA SER A 271 31.35 2.93 -17.90
C SER A 271 31.14 3.96 -16.78
N GLN A 272 32.21 4.54 -16.22
CA GLN A 272 32.12 5.65 -15.26
C GLN A 272 32.00 6.99 -15.99
N LEU A 273 30.90 7.72 -15.75
CA LEU A 273 30.67 9.07 -16.31
C LEU A 273 31.73 10.10 -15.88
N THR A 274 32.48 9.84 -14.81
CA THR A 274 33.41 10.79 -14.18
C THR A 274 34.78 10.93 -14.85
N LYS A 275 35.12 10.10 -15.84
CA LYS A 275 36.29 10.32 -16.72
C LYS A 275 35.96 9.93 -18.15
N HIS A 276 35.48 10.91 -18.93
CA HIS A 276 35.61 10.84 -20.38
C HIS A 276 37.10 10.83 -20.76
N GLN A 277 37.71 9.64 -20.83
CA GLN A 277 38.71 9.42 -21.87
C GLN A 277 38.01 9.76 -23.18
N ARG A 278 38.44 10.85 -23.83
CA ARG A 278 38.00 11.17 -25.19
C ARG A 278 38.44 10.00 -26.07
N VAL A 279 37.51 9.08 -26.36
CA VAL A 279 37.67 8.13 -27.44
C VAL A 279 37.92 8.95 -28.69
N ASP A 280 39.04 8.70 -29.37
CA ASP A 280 39.47 9.52 -30.50
C ASP A 280 38.43 9.40 -31.63
N ILE A 281 37.58 10.42 -31.72
CA ILE A 281 36.35 10.41 -32.55
C ILE A 281 36.72 10.19 -34.03
N THR A 282 37.92 10.62 -34.40
CA THR A 282 38.57 10.47 -35.71
C THR A 282 38.56 9.02 -36.23
N GLN A 283 38.82 8.02 -35.37
CA GLN A 283 38.77 6.61 -35.78
C GLN A 283 37.35 6.05 -35.89
N THR A 284 36.40 6.58 -35.10
CA THR A 284 35.01 6.13 -35.19
C THR A 284 34.28 6.76 -36.37
N LEU A 285 34.59 7.99 -36.78
CA LEU A 285 33.92 8.65 -37.91
C LEU A 285 34.04 7.86 -39.23
N SER A 286 35.19 7.24 -39.50
CA SER A 286 35.48 6.50 -40.76
C SER A 286 34.77 5.14 -40.91
N MET A 287 34.14 4.60 -39.86
CA MET A 287 33.47 3.29 -39.92
C MET A 287 32.02 3.38 -40.41
N SER A 288 31.58 2.45 -41.26
CA SER A 288 30.19 2.38 -41.71
C SER A 288 29.21 2.07 -40.55
N PRO A 289 27.95 2.56 -40.59
CA PRO A 289 26.99 2.40 -39.49
C PRO A 289 26.76 0.94 -39.05
N GLN A 290 26.70 0.01 -40.00
CA GLN A 290 26.56 -1.42 -39.72
C GLN A 290 27.76 -2.01 -38.95
N LYS A 291 28.98 -1.55 -39.26
CA LYS A 291 30.21 -2.01 -38.61
C LYS A 291 30.28 -1.48 -37.16
N LYS A 292 29.86 -0.22 -36.95
CA LYS A 292 29.69 0.40 -35.62
C LYS A 292 28.70 -0.38 -34.76
N ASP A 293 27.48 -0.61 -35.27
CA ASP A 293 26.42 -1.31 -34.54
C ASP A 293 26.80 -2.77 -34.23
N LYS A 294 27.45 -3.49 -35.15
CA LYS A 294 27.97 -4.85 -34.91
C LYS A 294 29.01 -4.92 -33.77
N ILE A 295 29.86 -3.89 -33.63
CA ILE A 295 30.82 -3.77 -32.52
C ILE A 295 30.10 -3.44 -31.21
N GLN A 296 29.20 -2.45 -31.21
CA GLN A 296 28.42 -2.11 -30.01
C GLN A 296 27.55 -3.28 -29.51
N ARG A 297 26.93 -4.05 -30.40
CA ARG A 297 26.17 -5.27 -30.06
C ARG A 297 27.04 -6.37 -29.45
N ARG A 298 28.31 -6.49 -29.87
CA ARG A 298 29.28 -7.41 -29.24
C ARG A 298 29.60 -6.97 -27.81
N LEU A 299 29.87 -5.68 -27.60
CA LEU A 299 30.15 -5.11 -26.27
C LEU A 299 28.98 -5.25 -25.29
N ARG A 300 27.73 -5.20 -25.77
CA ARG A 300 26.53 -5.32 -24.93
C ARG A 300 26.27 -6.72 -24.35
N LYS A 301 26.84 -7.81 -24.92
CA LYS A 301 26.17 -9.13 -24.82
C LYS A 301 26.62 -10.12 -23.72
N ASN A 302 27.78 -9.95 -23.06
CA ASN A 302 28.40 -11.06 -22.30
C ASN A 302 28.84 -10.79 -20.84
N VAL A 303 28.60 -9.61 -20.24
CA VAL A 303 29.15 -9.28 -18.89
C VAL A 303 28.13 -9.39 -17.74
N TYR A 304 26.82 -9.30 -18.02
CA TYR A 304 25.78 -9.13 -16.99
C TYR A 304 24.94 -10.37 -16.70
N LEU A 305 25.36 -11.56 -17.13
CA LEU A 305 24.67 -12.82 -16.84
C LEU A 305 25.59 -13.72 -16.01
N LYS A 306 25.16 -14.00 -14.77
CA LYS A 306 25.80 -14.81 -13.70
C LYS A 306 26.89 -14.10 -12.87
N LYS A 307 26.49 -13.63 -11.69
CA LYS A 307 26.62 -14.42 -10.45
C LYS A 307 25.37 -14.23 -9.61
#